data_AF-A0A5J6SVM0-F1
#
_entry.id   AF-A0A5J6SVM0-F1
#
_cell.length_a   1.000
_cell.length_b   1.000
_cell.length_c   1.000
_cell.angle_alpha   90.00
_cell.angle_beta   90.00
_cell.angle_gamma   90.00
#
_symmetry.space_group_name_H-M   'P 1'
#
loop_
_entity.id
_entity.type
_entity.pdbx_description
1 polymer ?
#
loop_
_entity_poly.entity_id
_entity_poly.type
_entity_poly.pdbx_seq_one_letter_code
_entity_poly.pdbx_strand_id
1 'polypeptide(L)' 'MIYMKNRGEMTKRRVKIVSVEDTTFKVYCFLRNTKRTFKIENILAFVPIANHERDVI' A
#
# COMPACT_ATOMS: atom_id res chain seq x y z
N MET A 1 -0.42 -1.30 4.06
CA MET A 1 1.02 -1.22 3.75
C MET A 1 1.73 -0.35 4.77
N ILE A 2 2.83 -0.84 5.36
CA ILE A 2 3.81 -0.03 6.08
C ILE A 2 4.93 0.32 5.09
N TYR A 3 5.27 1.60 4.98
CA TYR A 3 6.26 2.12 4.04
C TYR A 3 7.26 3.04 4.75
N MET A 4 8.55 2.80 4.51
CA MET A 4 9.65 3.64 5.00
C MET A 4 10.01 4.71 3.97
N LYS A 5 9.99 5.98 4.37
CA LYS A 5 10.52 7.07 3.53
C LYS A 5 12.05 7.17 3.68
N ASN A 6 12.70 7.86 2.75
CA ASN A 6 14.15 8.07 2.73
C ASN A 6 14.77 8.67 4.01
N ARG A 7 13.99 9.28 4.91
CA ARG A 7 14.46 9.83 6.20
C ARG A 7 14.15 8.94 7.41
N GLY A 8 13.84 7.66 7.18
CA GLY A 8 13.46 6.71 8.25
C GLY A 8 12.02 6.86 8.77
N GLU A 9 11.26 7.85 8.29
CA GLU A 9 9.86 7.99 8.66
C GLU A 9 9.01 6.84 8.10
N MET A 10 8.45 6.04 9.01
CA MET A 10 7.48 5.00 8.67
C MET A 10 6.07 5.57 8.54
N THR A 11 5.31 5.04 7.58
CA THR A 11 3.90 5.41 7.37
C THR A 11 3.04 4.18 7.15
N LYS A 12 1.90 4.10 7.84
CA LYS A 12 0.84 3.12 7.57
C LYS A 12 -0.13 3.70 6.55
N ARG A 13 -0.34 2.98 5.44
CA ARG A 13 -1.16 3.42 4.30
C ARG A 13 -2.13 2.34 3.87
N ARG A 14 -3.38 2.75 3.63
CA ARG A 14 -4.34 2.02 2.79
C ARG A 14 -4.08 2.43 1.34
N VAL A 15 -3.94 1.45 0.46
CA VAL A 15 -3.64 1.65 -0.95
C VAL A 15 -4.45 0.67 -1.80
N LYS A 16 -4.79 1.06 -3.03
CA LYS A 16 -5.30 0.15 -4.07
C LYS A 16 -4.22 -0.01 -5.12
N ILE A 17 -3.80 -1.24 -5.39
CA ILE A 17 -2.80 -1.53 -6.44
C ILE A 17 -3.43 -1.24 -7.80
N VAL A 18 -2.68 -0.54 -8.66
CA VAL A 18 -3.05 -0.23 -10.05
C VAL A 18 -2.21 -1.06 -11.00
N SER A 19 -0.89 -1.11 -10.79
CA SER A 19 0.02 -1.99 -11.51
C SER A 19 1.24 -2.32 -10.65
N VAL A 20 1.87 -3.45 -10.93
CA VAL A 20 3.14 -3.86 -10.34
C VAL A 20 4.15 -3.97 -11.47
N GLU A 21 5.32 -3.38 -11.26
CA GLU A 21 6.50 -3.40 -12.13
C GLU A 21 7.64 -4.07 -11.35
N ASP A 22 8.79 -4.28 -11.98
CA ASP A 22 9.88 -5.10 -11.42
C ASP A 22 10.37 -4.61 -10.04
N THR A 23 10.50 -3.29 -9.86
CA THR A 23 11.03 -2.68 -8.62
C THR A 23 10.07 -1.71 -7.95
N THR A 24 8.93 -1.44 -8.61
CA THR A 24 7.97 -0.45 -8.14
C THR A 24 6.54 -0.93 -8.35
N PHE A 25 5.60 -0.32 -7.65
CA PHE A 25 4.19 -0.55 -7.88
C PHE A 25 3.48 0.80 -7.88
N LYS A 26 2.60 0.97 -8.87
CA LYS A 26 1.71 2.12 -8.98
C LYS A 26 0.46 1.82 -8.18
N VAL A 27 0.10 2.73 -7.28
CA VAL A 27 -1.08 2.60 -6.42
C VAL A 27 -1.88 3.88 -6.42
N TYR A 28 -3.16 3.74 -6.11
CA TYR A 28 -3.95 4.84 -5.57
C TYR A 28 -3.77 4.89 -4.04
N CYS A 29 -3.27 6.02 -3.53
CA CYS A 29 -3.03 6.21 -2.11
C CYS A 29 -4.18 6.99 -1.46
N PHE A 30 -4.99 6.31 -0.64
CA PHE A 30 -6.15 6.92 0.03
C PHE A 30 -5.78 7.99 1.05
N LEU A 31 -4.56 7.96 1.60
CA LEU A 31 -4.08 9.03 2.51
C LEU A 31 -3.91 10.38 1.78
N ARG A 32 -3.65 10.36 0.47
CA ARG A 32 -3.35 11.55 -0.32
C ARG A 32 -4.32 11.77 -1.48
N ASN A 33 -5.31 10.90 -1.63
CA ASN A 33 -6.31 10.90 -2.72
C ASN A 33 -5.70 11.05 -4.13
N THR A 34 -4.54 10.43 -4.37
CA THR A 34 -3.83 10.53 -5.65
C THR A 34 -3.04 9.25 -5.98
N LYS A 35 -2.68 9.10 -7.26
CA LYS A 35 -1.82 8.01 -7.75
C LYS A 35 -0.38 8.27 -7.35
N ARG A 36 0.31 7.25 -6.85
CA ARG A 36 1.74 7.31 -6.49
C ARG A 36 2.44 6.02 -6.85
N THR A 37 3.72 6.14 -7.18
CA THR A 37 4.64 5.02 -7.34
C THR A 37 5.44 4.85 -6.05
N PHE A 38 5.51 3.63 -5.55
CA PHE A 38 6.34 3.27 -4.41
C PHE A 38 7.34 2.21 -4.82
N LYS A 39 8.54 2.28 -4.25
CA LYS A 39 9.56 1.25 -4.44
C LYS A 39 9.28 0.05 -3.55
N ILE A 40 9.47 -1.16 -4.08
CA ILE A 40 9.25 -2.41 -3.34
C ILE A 40 10.24 -2.52 -2.17
N GLU A 41 11.50 -2.11 -2.37
CA GLU A 41 12.57 -2.12 -1.35
C GLU A 41 12.21 -1.35 -0.06
N ASN A 42 11.30 -0.38 -0.15
CA ASN A 42 10.89 0.48 0.96
C ASN A 42 9.58 0.01 1.65
N ILE A 43 8.99 -1.10 1.21
CA ILE A 43 7.83 -1.71 1.90
C ILE A 43 8.33 -2.58 3.04
N LEU A 44 7.90 -2.28 4.26
CA LEU A 44 8.24 -3.09 5.43
C LEU A 44 7.17 -4.16 5.73
N ALA A 45 5.92 -3.89 5.36
CA ALA A 45 4.83 -4.86 5.50
C ALA A 45 3.69 -4.55 4.52
N PHE A 46 3.10 -5.59 3.94
CA PHE A 46 1.94 -5.48 3.07
C PHE A 46 0.91 -6.53 3.45
N VAL A 47 -0.28 -6.08 3.87
CA VAL A 47 -1.38 -6.96 4.29
C VAL A 47 -2.61 -6.59 3.45
N PRO A 48 -3.28 -7.57 2.82
CA PRO A 48 -4.51 -7.32 2.09
C PRO A 48 -5.64 -6.93 3.04
N ILE A 49 -6.56 -6.12 2.55
CA ILE A 49 -7.80 -5.85 3.28
C ILE A 49 -8.80 -6.90 2.81
N ALA A 50 -8.93 -7.98 3.58
CA ALA A 50 -10.00 -8.94 3.39
C ALA A 50 -11.30 -8.29 3.86
N ASN A 51 -12.29 -8.21 2.97
CA ASN A 51 -13.66 -8.04 3.44
C ASN A 51 -14.07 -9.42 3.96
N HIS A 52 -14.11 -9.59 5.28
CA HIS A 52 -14.96 -10.65 5.81
C HIS A 52 -16.38 -10.29 5.38
N GLU A 53 -16.94 -11.03 4.42
CA GLU A 53 -18.39 -11.13 4.33
C GLU A 53 -18.85 -11.46 5.74
N ARG A 54 -19.76 -10.67 6.29
CA ARG A 54 -20.38 -11.05 7.55
C ARG A 54 -21.05 -12.37 7.22
N ASP A 55 -20.62 -13.47 7.82
CA ASP A 55 -21.41 -14.69 7.83
C ASP A 55 -22.75 -14.31 8.48
N VAL A 56 -23.74 -14.04 7.63
CA VAL A 56 -25.13 -13.88 8.06
C VAL A 56 -25.60 -15.31 8.28
N ILE A 57 -25.51 -15.76 9.54
CA ILE A 57 -26.16 -16.99 10.03
C ILE A 57 -27.64 -16.68 10.26
#